data_AF-A0A6P2G077-F1
#
_entry.id   AF-A0A6P2G077-F1
#
_cell.length_a   1.000
_cell.length_b   1.000
_cell.length_c   1.000
_cell.angle_alpha   90.00
_cell.angle_beta   90.00
_cell.angle_gamma   90.00
#
_symmetry.space_group_name_H-M   'P 1'
#
loop_
_entity.id
_entity.type
_entity.pdbx_description
1 polymer ?
#
loop_
_entity_poly.entity_id
_entity_poly.type
_entity_poly.pdbx_seq_one_letter_code
_entity_poly.pdbx_strand_id
1 'polypeptide(L)'
;MSTQAEIASVLQTAVQACAACRHELNDLEVTAWLAAIESFGPEATTKFLLNWVSTNSRKAPTVADLRKALDPSFVEEETALERLFLLVSRVGPYEAPKIEATGPLLSRAIENMGGWARINEIMPDRGDRFAWNAFAERFTAAFGTARSQEFQDSLLPPERRPALPTPKGLHEIGVRAPRAEADFLLTEATRAPRG
;
A
#
# COMPACT_ATOMS: atom_id res chain seq x y z
N MET A 1 -26.42 20.07 -11.81
CA MET A 1 -26.67 19.14 -12.93
C MET A 1 -26.73 17.74 -12.32
N SER A 2 -27.08 16.67 -13.06
CA SER A 2 -26.95 15.33 -12.49
C SER A 2 -25.46 15.06 -12.21
N THR A 3 -25.12 14.56 -11.02
CA THR A 3 -23.74 14.22 -10.61
C THR A 3 -23.02 13.38 -11.67
N GLN A 4 -23.77 12.55 -12.40
CA GLN A 4 -23.25 11.69 -13.46
C GLN A 4 -22.84 12.46 -14.73
N ALA A 5 -23.53 13.56 -15.06
CA ALA A 5 -23.14 14.44 -16.17
C ALA A 5 -21.86 15.22 -15.85
N GLU A 6 -21.68 15.59 -14.58
CA GLU A 6 -20.47 16.26 -14.10
C GLU A 6 -19.27 15.30 -14.15
N ILE A 7 -19.41 14.05 -13.66
CA ILE A 7 -18.37 13.02 -13.75
C ILE A 7 -17.95 12.77 -15.21
N ALA A 8 -18.91 12.63 -16.13
CA ALA A 8 -18.63 12.43 -17.54
C ALA A 8 -17.85 13.59 -18.18
N SER A 9 -18.19 14.84 -17.82
CA SER A 9 -17.49 16.04 -18.26
C SER A 9 -16.03 16.08 -17.77
N VAL A 10 -15.79 15.71 -16.51
CA VAL A 10 -14.43 15.64 -15.95
C VAL A 10 -13.62 14.52 -16.59
N LEU A 11 -14.22 13.36 -16.84
CA LEU A 11 -13.57 12.28 -17.58
C LEU A 11 -13.14 12.74 -18.98
N GLN A 12 -14.01 13.47 -19.69
CA GLN A 12 -13.68 14.01 -21.01
C GLN A 12 -12.49 14.99 -20.93
N THR A 13 -12.40 15.77 -19.85
CA THR A 13 -11.26 16.65 -19.57
C THR A 13 -9.98 15.85 -19.33
N ALA A 14 -10.05 14.73 -18.61
CA ALA A 14 -8.91 13.83 -18.40
C ALA A 14 -8.43 13.21 -19.72
N VAL A 15 -9.36 12.74 -20.56
CA VAL A 15 -9.08 12.22 -21.91
C VAL A 15 -8.36 13.28 -22.76
N GLN A 16 -8.85 14.52 -22.74
CA GLN A 16 -8.22 15.63 -23.48
C GLN A 16 -6.82 15.95 -22.95
N ALA A 17 -6.61 15.95 -21.64
CA ALA A 17 -5.30 16.19 -21.03
C ALA A 17 -4.28 15.10 -21.42
N CYS A 18 -4.70 13.83 -21.46
CA CYS A 18 -3.89 12.72 -21.92
C CYS A 18 -3.60 12.81 -23.44
N ALA A 19 -4.61 13.12 -24.24
CA ALA A 19 -4.49 13.27 -25.68
C ALA A 19 -3.54 14.42 -26.08
N ALA A 20 -3.48 15.51 -25.30
CA ALA A 20 -2.50 16.58 -25.48
C ALA A 20 -1.05 16.09 -25.39
N CYS A 21 -0.82 15.01 -24.65
CA CYS A 21 0.48 14.34 -24.53
C CYS A 21 0.64 13.14 -25.49
N ARG A 22 -0.28 12.96 -26.45
CA ARG A 22 -0.34 11.81 -27.37
C ARG A 22 -0.51 10.46 -26.65
N HIS A 23 -1.16 10.46 -25.48
CA HIS A 23 -1.54 9.24 -24.76
C HIS A 23 -3.03 8.98 -24.94
N GLU A 24 -3.36 7.81 -25.45
CA GLU A 24 -4.73 7.32 -25.53
C GLU A 24 -5.02 6.45 -24.31
N LEU A 25 -6.08 6.80 -23.57
CA LEU A 25 -6.48 6.03 -22.40
C LEU A 25 -7.07 4.69 -22.81
N ASN A 26 -6.59 3.61 -22.20
CA ASN A 26 -7.21 2.30 -22.36
C ASN A 26 -8.44 2.14 -21.44
N ASP A 27 -9.25 1.10 -21.65
CA ASP A 27 -10.50 0.89 -20.90
C ASP A 27 -10.28 0.76 -19.38
N LEU A 28 -9.16 0.18 -18.95
CA LEU A 28 -8.80 0.05 -17.53
C LEU A 28 -8.45 1.41 -16.92
N GLU A 29 -7.72 2.25 -17.64
CA GLU A 29 -7.37 3.60 -17.23
C GLU A 29 -8.60 4.50 -17.17
N VAL A 30 -9.52 4.39 -18.14
CA VAL A 30 -10.81 5.09 -18.12
C VAL A 30 -11.61 4.71 -16.87
N THR A 31 -11.67 3.41 -16.56
CA THR A 31 -12.36 2.91 -15.35
C THR A 31 -11.70 3.43 -14.08
N ALA A 32 -10.36 3.45 -14.03
CA ALA A 32 -9.62 3.99 -12.89
C ALA A 32 -9.86 5.49 -12.70
N TRP A 33 -9.91 6.26 -13.79
CA TRP A 33 -10.24 7.68 -13.76
C TRP A 33 -11.66 7.93 -13.27
N LEU A 34 -12.64 7.16 -13.73
CA LEU A 34 -14.02 7.25 -13.24
C LEU A 34 -14.11 7.03 -11.73
N ALA A 35 -13.52 5.93 -11.23
CA ALA A 35 -13.50 5.64 -9.80
C ALA A 35 -12.78 6.74 -8.99
N ALA A 36 -11.72 7.32 -9.53
CA ALA A 36 -10.99 8.41 -8.89
C ALA A 36 -11.79 9.72 -8.85
N ILE A 37 -12.48 10.07 -9.93
CA ILE A 37 -13.37 11.26 -9.99
C ILE A 37 -14.50 11.11 -8.97
N GLU A 38 -15.07 9.91 -8.85
CA GLU A 38 -16.10 9.61 -7.85
C GLU A 38 -15.55 9.72 -6.41
N SER A 39 -14.32 9.27 -6.18
CA SER A 39 -13.71 9.25 -4.84
C SER A 39 -13.22 10.63 -4.38
N PHE A 40 -12.54 11.38 -5.24
CA PHE A 40 -11.94 12.69 -4.91
C PHE A 40 -12.86 13.87 -5.23
N GLY A 41 -13.91 13.64 -6.00
CA GLY A 41 -14.87 14.65 -6.42
C GLY A 41 -14.53 15.28 -7.78
N PRO A 42 -15.55 15.64 -8.58
CA PRO A 42 -15.37 16.28 -9.89
C PRO A 42 -14.60 17.60 -9.83
N GLU A 43 -14.88 18.45 -8.84
CA GLU A 43 -14.28 19.78 -8.73
C GLU A 43 -12.77 19.73 -8.46
N ALA A 44 -12.35 18.91 -7.48
CA ALA A 44 -10.93 18.76 -7.14
C ALA A 44 -10.14 18.15 -8.30
N THR A 45 -10.73 17.15 -8.98
CA THR A 45 -10.12 16.51 -10.15
C THR A 45 -9.97 17.47 -11.32
N THR A 46 -10.97 18.31 -11.58
CA THR A 46 -10.90 19.34 -12.63
C THR A 46 -9.77 20.35 -12.35
N LYS A 47 -9.68 20.85 -11.11
CA LYS A 47 -8.61 21.77 -10.72
C LYS A 47 -7.22 21.15 -10.90
N PHE A 48 -7.07 19.88 -10.53
CA PHE A 48 -5.83 19.13 -10.76
C PHE A 48 -5.49 19.06 -12.25
N LEU A 49 -6.41 18.63 -13.11
CA LEU A 49 -6.17 18.45 -14.55
C LEU A 49 -5.80 19.76 -15.24
N LEU A 50 -6.49 20.86 -14.92
CA LEU A 50 -6.18 22.19 -15.46
C LEU A 50 -4.78 22.66 -15.04
N ASN A 51 -4.40 22.42 -13.78
CA ASN A 51 -3.05 22.75 -13.30
C ASN A 51 -1.98 21.82 -13.91
N TRP A 52 -2.31 20.56 -14.17
CA TRP A 52 -1.39 19.62 -14.79
C TRP A 52 -1.06 20.04 -16.22
N VAL A 53 -2.07 20.39 -17.02
CA VAL A 53 -1.90 20.84 -18.41
C VAL A 53 -1.06 22.12 -18.47
N SER A 54 -1.17 23.02 -17.48
CA SER A 54 -0.38 24.26 -17.44
C SER A 54 1.08 24.05 -17.02
N THR A 55 1.40 23.00 -16.25
CA THR A 55 2.73 22.81 -15.65
C THR A 55 3.54 21.64 -16.22
N ASN A 56 2.88 20.54 -16.62
CA ASN A 56 3.51 19.26 -16.99
C ASN A 56 3.10 18.81 -18.41
N SER A 57 3.28 19.68 -19.40
CA SER A 57 2.79 19.50 -20.78
C SER A 57 3.37 18.33 -21.60
N ARG A 58 4.38 17.62 -21.07
CA ARG A 58 5.06 16.52 -21.79
C ARG A 58 4.67 15.13 -21.31
N LYS A 59 4.01 15.01 -20.16
CA LYS A 59 3.65 13.72 -19.55
C LYS A 59 2.13 13.67 -19.34
N ALA A 60 1.50 12.60 -19.81
CA ALA A 60 0.09 12.37 -19.56
C ALA A 60 -0.16 12.27 -18.04
N PRO A 61 -1.20 12.93 -17.51
CA PRO A 61 -1.57 12.80 -16.12
C PRO A 61 -2.02 11.36 -15.84
N THR A 62 -1.60 10.81 -14.70
CA THR A 62 -2.07 9.51 -14.23
C THR A 62 -2.95 9.66 -12.99
N VAL A 63 -3.75 8.62 -12.69
CA VAL A 63 -4.52 8.56 -11.44
C VAL A 63 -3.60 8.60 -10.21
N ALA A 64 -2.38 8.05 -10.32
CA ALA A 64 -1.39 8.15 -9.26
C ALA A 64 -0.94 9.60 -9.00
N ASP A 65 -0.77 10.39 -10.06
CA ASP A 65 -0.44 11.82 -9.95
C ASP A 65 -1.59 12.61 -9.31
N LEU A 66 -2.84 12.29 -9.67
CA LEU A 66 -4.03 12.87 -9.04
C LEU A 66 -4.06 12.56 -7.54
N ARG A 67 -3.84 11.29 -7.17
CA ARG A 67 -3.78 10.86 -5.77
C ARG A 67 -2.67 11.58 -5.02
N LYS A 68 -1.47 11.68 -5.60
CA LYS A 68 -0.36 12.44 -5.01
C LYS A 68 -0.73 13.90 -4.70
N ALA A 69 -1.53 14.52 -5.56
CA ALA A 69 -1.94 15.91 -5.40
C ALA A 69 -3.08 16.12 -4.40
N LEU A 70 -4.00 15.15 -4.28
CA LEU A 70 -5.27 15.32 -3.56
C LEU A 70 -5.40 14.48 -2.29
N ASP A 71 -4.67 13.37 -2.16
CA ASP A 71 -4.73 12.44 -1.04
C ASP A 71 -3.60 12.73 -0.05
N PRO A 72 -3.87 13.34 1.12
CA PRO A 72 -2.86 13.65 2.13
C PRO A 72 -2.23 12.39 2.75
N SER A 73 -2.88 11.24 2.59
CA SER A 73 -2.39 9.94 3.08
C SER A 73 -1.55 9.19 2.06
N PHE A 74 -1.41 9.72 0.84
CA PHE A 74 -0.63 9.08 -0.23
C PHE A 74 0.86 9.10 0.11
N VAL A 75 1.41 7.92 0.37
CA VAL A 75 2.85 7.72 0.56
C VAL A 75 3.45 7.11 -0.70
N GLU A 76 4.48 7.77 -1.24
CA GLU A 76 5.27 7.24 -2.36
C GLU A 76 6.19 6.11 -1.91
N GLU A 77 6.47 5.18 -2.83
CA GLU A 77 7.33 4.02 -2.57
C GLU A 77 8.73 4.42 -2.11
N GLU A 78 9.35 5.39 -2.79
CA GLU A 78 10.69 5.89 -2.43
C GLU A 78 10.69 6.52 -1.02
N THR A 79 9.68 7.35 -0.73
CA THR A 79 9.50 7.98 0.58
C THR A 79 9.22 6.94 1.67
N ALA A 80 8.46 5.89 1.36
CA ALA A 80 8.20 4.79 2.28
C ALA A 80 9.45 3.96 2.57
N LEU A 81 10.27 3.69 1.55
CA LEU A 81 11.55 2.99 1.69
C LEU A 81 12.54 3.80 2.54
N GLU A 82 12.65 5.10 2.29
CA GLU A 82 13.47 5.98 3.11
C GLU A 82 13.00 6.02 4.57
N ARG A 83 11.68 6.13 4.78
CA ARG A 83 11.09 6.05 6.12
C ARG A 83 11.40 4.72 6.80
N LEU A 84 11.32 3.60 6.07
CA LEU A 84 11.65 2.28 6.60
C LEU A 84 13.11 2.21 7.07
N PHE A 85 14.03 2.71 6.24
CA PHE A 85 15.46 2.76 6.59
C PHE A 85 15.70 3.57 7.86
N LEU A 86 15.15 4.78 7.95
CA LEU A 86 15.28 5.62 9.14
C LEU A 86 14.71 4.96 10.40
N LEU A 87 13.60 4.23 10.28
CA LEU A 87 13.03 3.47 11.39
C LEU A 87 13.97 2.35 11.83
N VAL A 88 14.55 1.59 10.90
CA VAL A 88 15.48 0.50 11.19
C VAL A 88 16.72 1.05 11.90
N SER A 89 17.31 2.13 11.38
CA SER A 89 18.47 2.77 11.98
C SER A 89 18.21 3.36 13.37
N ARG A 90 16.98 3.82 13.66
CA ARG A 90 16.64 4.48 14.93
C ARG A 90 16.15 3.51 16.01
N VAL A 91 15.32 2.53 15.64
CA VAL A 91 14.62 1.65 16.59
C VAL A 91 15.36 0.33 16.77
N GLY A 92 15.93 -0.21 15.69
CA GLY A 92 16.58 -1.51 15.71
C GLY A 92 15.62 -2.70 15.87
N PRO A 93 16.15 -3.93 16.04
CA PRO A 93 15.38 -5.17 15.92
C PRO A 93 14.54 -5.55 17.15
N TYR A 94 14.87 -5.02 18.31
CA TYR A 94 14.35 -5.48 19.60
C TYR A 94 12.97 -4.92 19.92
N GLU A 95 12.77 -3.64 19.66
CA GLU A 95 11.49 -2.95 19.81
C GLU A 95 10.88 -2.70 18.43
N ALA A 96 9.56 -2.85 18.28
CA ALA A 96 8.89 -2.51 17.04
C ALA A 96 8.43 -1.04 17.03
N PRO A 97 8.50 -0.37 15.86
CA PRO A 97 7.93 0.95 15.72
C PRO A 97 6.41 0.91 15.87
N LYS A 98 5.85 1.92 16.55
CA LYS A 98 4.40 2.05 16.74
C LYS A 98 3.69 2.32 15.42
N ILE A 99 2.39 1.97 15.35
CA ILE A 99 1.58 2.08 14.13
C ILE A 99 1.47 3.52 13.61
N GLU A 100 1.56 4.53 14.48
CA GLU A 100 1.56 5.94 14.06
C GLU A 100 2.84 6.31 13.32
N ALA A 101 3.96 5.65 13.67
CA ALA A 101 5.27 5.89 13.09
C ALA A 101 5.50 5.12 11.78
N THR A 102 4.78 4.02 11.54
CA THR A 102 4.82 3.27 10.27
C THR A 102 3.69 3.68 9.33
N GLY A 103 2.47 3.84 9.85
CA GLY A 103 1.25 3.93 9.06
C GLY A 103 0.76 2.55 8.59
N PRO A 104 -0.50 2.46 8.11
CA PRO A 104 -1.15 1.19 7.75
C PRO A 104 -0.42 0.48 6.60
N LEU A 105 -0.09 1.23 5.55
CA LEU A 105 0.50 0.71 4.33
C LEU A 105 1.92 0.16 4.55
N LEU A 106 2.76 0.91 5.26
CA LEU A 106 4.12 0.46 5.57
C LEU A 106 4.12 -0.72 6.54
N SER A 107 3.18 -0.77 7.50
CA SER A 107 3.07 -1.92 8.42
C SER A 107 2.75 -3.21 7.67
N ARG A 108 1.87 -3.15 6.66
CA ARG A 108 1.60 -4.29 5.77
C ARG A 108 2.77 -4.66 4.87
N ALA A 109 3.46 -3.67 4.32
CA ALA A 109 4.68 -3.93 3.55
C ALA A 109 5.73 -4.63 4.41
N ILE A 110 5.88 -4.21 5.67
CA ILE A 110 6.78 -4.85 6.64
C ILE A 110 6.39 -6.32 6.86
N GLU A 111 5.10 -6.59 7.06
CA GLU A 111 4.60 -7.95 7.24
C GLU A 111 4.83 -8.83 6.00
N ASN A 112 4.54 -8.31 4.81
CA ASN A 112 4.77 -8.98 3.53
C ASN A 112 6.26 -9.32 3.30
N MET A 113 7.18 -8.59 3.93
CA MET A 113 8.63 -8.85 3.90
C MET A 113 9.10 -9.86 4.96
N GLY A 114 8.19 -10.40 5.78
CA GLY A 114 8.49 -11.34 6.85
C GLY A 114 8.62 -10.70 8.24
N GLY A 115 8.13 -9.47 8.40
CA GLY A 115 8.04 -8.78 9.68
C GLY A 115 9.26 -7.94 10.06
N TRP A 116 9.13 -7.22 11.18
CA TRP A 116 10.12 -6.22 11.62
C TRP A 116 11.50 -6.81 11.91
N ALA A 117 11.57 -7.93 12.62
CA ALA A 117 12.83 -8.60 12.94
C ALA A 117 13.59 -9.01 11.67
N ARG A 118 12.89 -9.58 10.69
CA ARG A 118 13.49 -10.00 9.41
C ARG A 118 14.02 -8.81 8.63
N ILE A 119 13.29 -7.70 8.61
CA ILE A 119 13.74 -6.48 7.93
C ILE A 119 15.03 -5.95 8.55
N ASN A 120 15.13 -5.92 9.88
CA ASN A 120 16.36 -5.48 10.54
C ASN A 120 17.56 -6.40 10.23
N GLU A 121 17.32 -7.69 10.02
CA GLU A 121 18.36 -8.66 9.64
C GLU A 121 18.84 -8.47 8.20
N ILE A 122 17.93 -8.16 7.26
CA ILE A 122 18.24 -8.11 5.82
C ILE A 122 18.47 -6.69 5.29
N MET A 123 18.27 -5.65 6.10
CA MET A 123 18.43 -4.25 5.69
C MET A 123 19.91 -4.00 5.34
N PRO A 124 20.24 -3.67 4.08
CA PRO A 124 21.61 -3.44 3.68
C PRO A 124 22.10 -2.05 4.10
N ASP A 125 23.42 -1.92 4.23
CA ASP A 125 24.06 -0.62 4.37
C ASP A 125 23.87 0.21 3.08
N ARG A 126 23.59 1.52 3.22
CA ARG A 126 23.46 2.43 2.06
C ARG A 126 24.73 2.52 1.20
N GLY A 127 25.88 2.11 1.73
CA GLY A 127 27.14 2.05 0.98
C GLY A 127 27.18 0.93 -0.07
N ASP A 128 26.45 -0.17 0.15
CA ASP A 128 26.38 -1.28 -0.79
C ASP A 128 25.19 -1.08 -1.75
N ARG A 129 25.48 -0.48 -2.92
CA ARG A 129 24.47 -0.20 -3.94
C ARG A 129 23.80 -1.46 -4.49
N PHE A 130 24.52 -2.57 -4.58
CA PHE A 130 23.96 -3.80 -5.15
C PHE A 130 22.96 -4.43 -4.18
N ALA A 131 23.35 -4.58 -2.93
CA ALA A 131 22.45 -5.09 -1.89
C ALA A 131 21.26 -4.15 -1.67
N TRP A 132 21.50 -2.82 -1.69
CA TRP A 132 20.45 -1.82 -1.58
C TRP A 132 19.42 -1.92 -2.71
N ASN A 133 19.86 -2.00 -3.96
CA ASN A 133 18.94 -2.10 -5.10
C ASN A 133 18.11 -3.39 -5.05
N ALA A 134 18.74 -4.52 -4.73
CA ALA A 134 18.02 -5.79 -4.58
C ALA A 134 17.00 -5.75 -3.43
N PHE A 135 17.33 -5.10 -2.32
CA PHE A 135 16.39 -4.87 -1.22
C PHE A 135 15.26 -3.94 -1.65
N ALA A 136 15.57 -2.84 -2.33
CA ALA A 136 14.59 -1.87 -2.81
C ALA A 136 13.58 -2.51 -3.78
N GLU A 137 14.02 -3.33 -4.73
CA GLU A 137 13.12 -4.05 -5.64
C GLU A 137 12.16 -4.98 -4.89
N ARG A 138 12.67 -5.72 -3.90
CA ARG A 138 11.84 -6.58 -3.04
C ARG A 138 10.85 -5.77 -2.21
N PHE A 139 11.28 -4.62 -1.68
CA PHE A 139 10.42 -3.70 -0.95
C PHE A 139 9.32 -3.15 -1.86
N THR A 140 9.64 -2.72 -3.09
CA THR A 140 8.67 -2.22 -4.07
C THR A 140 7.60 -3.26 -4.36
N ALA A 141 7.97 -4.53 -4.57
CA ALA A 141 7.01 -5.61 -4.76
C ALA A 141 6.09 -5.81 -3.54
N ALA A 142 6.66 -5.81 -2.33
CA ALA A 142 5.91 -5.96 -1.08
C ALA A 142 4.98 -4.77 -0.81
N PHE A 143 5.43 -3.55 -1.12
CA PHE A 143 4.67 -2.32 -0.96
C PHE A 143 3.54 -2.21 -1.99
N GLY A 144 3.79 -2.58 -3.25
CA GLY A 144 2.75 -2.69 -4.27
C GLY A 144 1.66 -3.69 -3.87
N THR A 145 2.06 -4.83 -3.31
CA THR A 145 1.11 -5.82 -2.76
C THR A 145 0.30 -5.25 -1.60
N ALA A 146 0.95 -4.53 -0.68
CA ALA A 146 0.27 -3.87 0.44
C ALA A 146 -0.77 -2.83 -0.04
N ARG A 147 -0.47 -2.10 -1.11
CA ARG A 147 -1.42 -1.15 -1.73
C ARG A 147 -2.64 -1.85 -2.32
N SER A 148 -2.43 -2.96 -3.03
CA SER A 148 -3.54 -3.74 -3.58
C SER A 148 -4.42 -4.32 -2.47
N GLN A 149 -3.82 -4.80 -1.38
CA GLN A 149 -4.56 -5.32 -0.23
C GLN A 149 -5.34 -4.22 0.50
N GLU A 150 -4.73 -3.05 0.72
CA GLU A 150 -5.43 -1.90 1.32
C GLU A 150 -6.64 -1.47 0.48
N PHE A 151 -6.48 -1.45 -0.85
CA PHE A 151 -7.57 -1.18 -1.76
C PHE A 151 -8.68 -2.24 -1.63
N GLN A 152 -8.35 -3.54 -1.63
CA GLN A 152 -9.32 -4.61 -1.45
C GLN A 152 -10.09 -4.49 -0.12
N ASP A 153 -9.41 -4.14 0.96
CA ASP A 153 -10.04 -3.97 2.27
C ASP A 153 -10.94 -2.73 2.34
N SER A 154 -10.61 -1.69 1.57
CA SER A 154 -11.48 -0.50 1.47
C SER A 154 -12.85 -0.83 0.87
N LEU A 155 -12.92 -1.87 0.01
CA LEU A 155 -14.18 -2.35 -0.59
C LEU A 155 -15.05 -3.12 0.41
N LEU A 156 -14.49 -3.56 1.54
CA LEU A 156 -15.24 -4.24 2.59
C LEU A 156 -15.90 -3.23 3.55
N PRO A 157 -17.08 -3.56 4.10
CA PRO A 157 -17.70 -2.81 5.19
C PRO A 157 -16.75 -2.68 6.38
N PRO A 158 -16.72 -1.53 7.09
CA PRO A 158 -15.76 -1.25 8.16
C PRO A 158 -15.63 -2.36 9.22
N GLU A 159 -16.74 -3.01 9.55
CA GLU A 159 -16.86 -4.04 10.58
C GLU A 159 -16.23 -5.39 10.15
N ARG A 160 -15.98 -5.55 8.85
CA ARG A 160 -15.41 -6.77 8.25
C ARG A 160 -13.97 -6.57 7.77
N ARG A 161 -13.40 -5.38 7.95
CA ARG A 161 -12.03 -5.10 7.53
C ARG A 161 -11.05 -5.86 8.44
N PRO A 162 -10.05 -6.55 7.86
CA PRO A 162 -9.04 -7.23 8.66
C PRO A 162 -8.24 -6.21 9.48
N ALA A 163 -7.93 -6.58 10.73
CA ALA A 163 -7.10 -5.76 11.60
C ALA A 163 -5.73 -5.54 10.95
N LEU A 164 -5.23 -4.30 11.03
CA LEU A 164 -3.91 -3.97 10.50
C LEU A 164 -2.84 -4.73 11.31
N PRO A 165 -1.91 -5.44 10.65
CA PRO A 165 -0.83 -6.10 11.36
C PRO A 165 0.05 -5.03 12.01
N THR A 166 0.22 -5.10 13.32
CA THR A 166 1.21 -4.28 14.03
C THR A 166 2.57 -4.99 13.98
N PRO A 167 3.63 -4.30 13.56
CA PRO A 167 4.98 -4.88 13.55
C PRO A 167 5.35 -5.37 14.95
N LYS A 168 5.95 -6.56 15.05
CA LYS A 168 6.37 -7.16 16.32
C LYS A 168 7.88 -7.14 16.49
N GLY A 169 8.35 -6.68 17.64
CA GLY A 169 9.77 -6.67 17.99
C GLY A 169 10.26 -8.07 18.37
N LEU A 170 11.58 -8.30 18.35
CA LEU A 170 12.16 -9.58 18.79
C LEU A 170 11.75 -9.96 20.22
N HIS A 171 11.57 -8.98 21.11
CA HIS A 171 11.08 -9.23 22.47
C HIS A 171 9.68 -9.83 22.52
N GLU A 172 8.83 -9.52 21.55
CA GLU A 172 7.45 -9.99 21.48
C GLU A 172 7.35 -11.36 20.80
N ILE A 173 8.25 -11.64 19.86
CA ILE A 173 8.30 -12.93 19.13
C ILE A 173 8.74 -14.07 20.07
N GLY A 174 9.57 -13.78 21.08
CA GLY A 174 10.03 -14.75 22.08
C GLY A 174 9.01 -15.09 23.18
N VAL A 175 7.93 -14.30 23.32
CA VAL A 175 6.82 -14.60 24.24
C VAL A 175 5.93 -15.64 23.57
N ARG A 176 6.32 -16.91 23.73
CA ARG A 176 5.61 -18.09 23.24
C ARG A 176 4.10 -17.94 23.50
N ALA A 177 3.29 -18.03 22.44
CA ALA A 177 1.85 -18.20 22.55
C ALA A 177 1.54 -19.31 23.59
N PRO A 178 0.52 -19.15 24.46
CA PRO A 178 0.09 -20.27 25.29
C PRO A 178 -0.24 -21.44 24.36
N ARG A 179 0.30 -22.61 24.68
CA ARG A 179 0.12 -23.88 23.95
C ARG A 179 -1.36 -24.29 23.91
N ALA A 180 -2.18 -23.63 23.10
CA ALA A 180 -3.59 -23.98 22.92
C ALA A 180 -3.80 -24.99 21.78
N GLU A 181 -2.78 -25.27 20.95
CA GLU A 181 -2.92 -26.13 19.77
C GLU A 181 -2.29 -27.52 19.89
N ALA A 182 -1.69 -27.86 21.05
CA ALA A 182 -1.09 -29.19 21.24
C ALA A 182 -2.09 -30.26 21.74
N ASP A 183 -3.22 -29.87 22.33
CA ASP A 183 -4.20 -30.82 22.89
C ASP A 183 -5.26 -31.29 21.87
N PHE A 184 -5.41 -30.61 20.72
CA PHE A 184 -6.37 -31.04 19.70
C PHE A 184 -5.88 -32.19 18.82
N LEU A 185 -4.57 -32.45 18.75
CA LEU A 185 -3.99 -33.49 17.89
C LEU A 185 -3.70 -34.83 18.62
N LEU A 186 -3.93 -34.91 19.93
CA LEU A 186 -3.70 -36.12 20.73
C LEU A 186 -4.98 -36.89 21.10
N THR A 187 -6.17 -36.37 20.79
CA THR A 187 -7.44 -36.97 21.24
C THR A 187 -8.14 -37.83 20.16
N GLU A 188 -7.79 -37.72 18.89
CA GLU A 188 -8.45 -38.47 17.80
C GLU A 188 -7.76 -39.78 17.37
N ALA A 189 -6.55 -40.08 17.87
CA ALA A 189 -5.80 -41.28 17.46
C ALA A 189 -6.14 -42.57 18.25
N THR A 190 -7.08 -42.55 19.20
CA THR A 190 -7.30 -43.67 20.14
C THR A 190 -8.66 -44.35 20.08
N ARG A 191 -9.45 -44.19 19.00
CA ARG A 191 -10.67 -44.99 18.80
C ARG A 191 -10.71 -45.66 17.43
N ALA A 192 -9.89 -46.69 17.26
CA ALA A 192 -10.22 -47.79 16.35
C ALA A 192 -11.15 -48.78 17.11
N PRO A 193 -12.38 -49.06 16.62
CA PRO A 193 -13.21 -50.08 17.23
C PRO A 193 -12.67 -51.46 16.87
N ARG A 194 -12.33 -52.26 17.88
CA ARG A 194 -12.25 -53.73 17.74
C ARG A 194 -13.67 -54.28 17.80
N GLY A 195 -14.10 -54.93 16.74
CA GLY A 195 -15.37 -55.66 16.61
C GLY A 195 -15.41 -56.34 15.27
#